data_AF-A0A8S9ZMI2-F1
#
_entry.id   AF-A0A8S9ZMI2-F1
#
_cell.length_a   1.000
_cell.length_b   1.000
_cell.length_c   1.000
_cell.angle_alpha   90.00
_cell.angle_beta   90.00
_cell.angle_gamma   90.00
#
_symmetry.space_group_name_H-M   'P 1'
#
loop_
_entity.id
_entity.type
_entity.pdbx_description
1 polymer ?
#
loop_
_entity_poly.entity_id
_entity_poly.type
_entity_poly.pdbx_seq_one_letter_code
_entity_poly.pdbx_strand_id
1 'polypeptide(L)'
;MAATTGKDYYFVIVGRQDQPLLEMDFPPKKREAQAETHHLLQFIAHAALDIVDEMALREPQMYLKTVDKFNEWFVSAFITASRIRFLMYEMYIKYAMNPFYVHDSPIRSVSFEQKAVIHGRRFLGIEQTNIL
;
A
#
# COMPACT_ATOMS: atom_id res chain seq x y z
N MET A 1 30.70 4.51 -9.24
CA MET A 1 29.46 3.76 -9.07
C MET A 1 28.41 4.73 -8.56
N ALA A 2 27.47 5.16 -9.40
CA ALA A 2 26.39 6.04 -8.96
C ALA A 2 25.29 5.16 -8.32
N ALA A 3 25.05 5.32 -7.02
CA ALA A 3 23.88 4.74 -6.39
C ALA A 3 22.66 5.52 -6.89
N THR A 4 21.87 4.91 -7.78
CA THR A 4 20.59 5.50 -8.18
C THR A 4 19.65 5.44 -6.98
N THR A 5 19.47 6.56 -6.29
CA THR A 5 18.49 6.76 -5.20
C THR A 5 17.08 6.64 -5.76
N GLY A 6 16.61 5.41 -5.96
CA GLY A 6 15.19 5.13 -6.17
C GLY A 6 14.41 5.43 -4.90
N LYS A 7 13.21 6.01 -5.05
CA LYS A 7 12.31 6.19 -3.91
C LYS A 7 11.78 4.82 -3.47
N ASP A 8 11.85 4.56 -2.17
CA ASP A 8 11.26 3.39 -1.54
C ASP A 8 9.82 3.71 -1.12
N TYR A 9 8.90 2.79 -1.38
CA TYR A 9 7.51 2.89 -0.94
C TYR A 9 7.08 1.58 -0.29
N TYR A 10 6.32 1.72 0.79
CA TYR A 10 5.58 0.64 1.43
C TYR A 10 4.10 0.88 1.20
N PHE A 11 3.44 -0.07 0.56
CA PHE A 11 2.02 -0.02 0.25
C PHE A 11 1.28 -1.06 1.06
N VAL A 12 0.26 -0.62 1.79
CA VAL A 12 -0.60 -1.50 2.58
C VAL A 12 -2.07 -1.22 2.26
N ILE A 13 -2.85 -2.28 2.10
CA ILE A 13 -4.32 -2.21 2.15
C ILE A 13 -4.72 -2.68 3.54
N VAL A 14 -5.40 -1.81 4.29
CA VAL A 14 -5.87 -2.11 5.64
C VAL A 14 -7.35 -2.44 5.60
N GLY A 15 -7.75 -3.48 6.33
CA GLY A 15 -9.12 -3.93 6.49
C GLY A 15 -9.87 -3.13 7.54
N ARG A 16 -11.10 -3.56 7.84
CA ARG A 16 -11.98 -2.82 8.78
C ARG A 16 -11.62 -2.97 10.26
N GLN A 17 -10.77 -3.91 10.60
CA GLN A 17 -10.31 -4.21 11.97
C GLN A 17 -8.80 -3.91 12.09
N ASP A 18 -8.32 -2.93 11.33
CA ASP A 18 -6.92 -2.47 11.31
C ASP A 18 -5.90 -3.55 10.93
N GLN A 19 -6.36 -4.63 10.29
CA GLN A 19 -5.53 -5.73 9.83
C GLN A 19 -5.02 -5.49 8.40
N PRO A 20 -3.74 -5.79 8.10
CA PRO A 20 -3.25 -5.71 6.74
C PRO A 20 -3.88 -6.81 5.87
N LEU A 21 -4.54 -6.41 4.78
CA LEU A 21 -5.08 -7.30 3.75
C LEU A 21 -4.07 -7.57 2.63
N LEU A 22 -3.18 -6.62 2.38
CA LEU A 22 -2.10 -6.69 1.41
C LEU A 22 -0.95 -5.80 1.88
N GLU A 23 0.27 -6.28 1.74
CA GLU A 23 1.49 -5.51 1.99
C GLU A 23 2.44 -5.71 0.80
N MET A 24 3.05 -4.62 0.34
CA MET A 24 3.97 -4.64 -0.79
C MET A 24 5.04 -3.57 -0.65
N ASP A 25 6.28 -3.97 -0.88
CA ASP A 25 7.41 -3.06 -1.04
C ASP A 25 7.62 -2.72 -2.51
N PHE A 26 7.94 -1.45 -2.75
CA PHE A 26 8.29 -0.93 -4.06
C PHE A 26 9.61 -0.16 -3.98
N PRO A 27 10.69 -0.62 -4.65
CA PRO A 27 10.77 -1.86 -5.43
C PRO A 27 10.64 -3.12 -4.56
N PRO A 28 10.27 -4.28 -5.14
CA PRO A 28 10.18 -5.53 -4.38
C PRO A 28 11.57 -5.94 -3.89
N LYS A 29 11.71 -6.13 -2.57
CA LYS A 29 12.97 -6.51 -1.92
C LYS A 29 12.91 -7.96 -1.41
N LYS A 30 14.07 -8.61 -1.27
CA LYS A 30 14.14 -9.95 -0.65
C LYS A 30 13.89 -9.83 0.86
N ARG A 31 12.91 -10.59 1.38
CA ARG A 31 12.42 -10.53 2.78
C ARG A 31 13.52 -10.57 3.85
N GLU A 32 14.61 -11.31 3.62
CA GLU A 32 15.67 -11.50 4.61
C GLU A 32 16.54 -10.25 4.84
N ALA A 33 16.60 -9.33 3.87
CA ALA A 33 17.52 -8.20 3.92
C ALA A 33 17.00 -7.00 4.74
N GLN A 34 15.71 -6.94 5.07
CA GLN A 34 15.05 -5.71 5.56
C GLN A 34 13.90 -5.94 6.56
N ALA A 35 13.94 -7.03 7.33
CA ALA A 35 12.89 -7.34 8.31
C ALA A 35 12.65 -6.19 9.32
N GLU A 36 13.72 -5.57 9.83
CA GLU A 36 13.61 -4.46 10.80
C GLU A 36 12.96 -3.22 10.19
N THR A 37 13.38 -2.81 8.99
CA THR A 37 12.75 -1.69 8.26
C THR A 37 11.29 -1.98 7.92
N HIS A 38 10.96 -3.23 7.59
CA HIS A 38 9.57 -3.60 7.30
C HIS A 38 8.68 -3.49 8.54
N HIS A 39 9.16 -3.95 9.71
CA HIS A 39 8.43 -3.79 10.97
C HIS A 39 8.27 -2.32 11.38
N LEU A 40 9.27 -1.48 11.11
CA LEU A 40 9.15 -0.04 11.32
C LEU A 40 8.05 0.57 10.43
N LEU A 41 8.02 0.20 9.15
CA LEU A 41 7.01 0.70 8.21
C LEU A 41 5.59 0.24 8.58
N GLN A 42 5.44 -1.01 9.05
CA GLN A 42 4.19 -1.52 9.61
C GLN A 42 3.74 -0.69 10.82
N PHE A 43 4.65 -0.38 11.74
CA PHE A 43 4.35 0.43 12.92
C PHE A 43 3.93 1.86 12.54
N ILE A 44 4.66 2.50 11.63
CA ILE A 44 4.33 3.85 11.12
C ILE A 44 2.95 3.85 10.47
N ALA A 45 2.66 2.87 9.60
CA ALA A 45 1.38 2.78 8.91
C ALA A 45 0.22 2.57 9.89
N HIS A 46 0.40 1.72 10.91
CA HIS A 46 -0.62 1.47 11.93
C HIS A 46 -0.88 2.71 12.80
N ALA A 47 0.17 3.40 13.24
CA ALA A 47 0.04 4.63 14.04
C ALA A 47 -0.69 5.76 13.29
N ALA A 48 -0.56 5.81 11.96
CA ALA A 48 -1.23 6.81 11.14
C ALA A 48 -2.75 6.56 10.97
N LEU A 49 -3.27 5.37 11.29
CA LEU A 49 -4.69 5.03 11.08
C LEU A 49 -5.63 5.95 11.88
N ASP A 50 -5.26 6.31 13.11
CA ASP A 50 -6.05 7.21 13.95
C ASP A 50 -6.25 8.58 13.28
N ILE A 51 -5.20 9.12 12.67
CA ILE A 51 -5.23 10.40 11.96
C ILE A 51 -6.09 10.28 10.69
N VAL A 52 -5.95 9.16 9.96
CA VAL A 52 -6.75 8.88 8.76
C VAL A 52 -8.24 8.84 9.12
N ASP A 53 -8.61 8.18 10.21
CA ASP A 53 -10.00 8.09 10.66
C ASP A 53 -10.55 9.45 11.13
N GLU A 54 -9.76 10.27 11.83
CA GLU A 54 -10.18 11.63 12.19
C GLU A 54 -10.43 12.49 10.94
N MET A 55 -9.54 12.42 9.95
CA MET A 55 -9.68 13.14 8.69
C MET A 55 -10.86 12.62 7.86
N ALA A 56 -11.13 11.31 7.88
CA ALA A 56 -12.26 10.69 7.18
C ALA A 56 -13.62 11.27 7.57
N LEU A 57 -13.75 11.72 8.82
CA LEU A 57 -14.98 12.34 9.33
C LEU A 57 -15.17 13.78 8.84
N ARG A 58 -14.11 14.43 8.38
CA ARG A 58 -14.10 15.87 8.04
C ARG A 58 -13.96 16.11 6.54
N GLU A 59 -13.14 15.31 5.87
CA GLU A 59 -12.81 15.48 4.46
C GLU A 59 -13.71 14.61 3.56
N PRO A 60 -14.49 15.20 2.64
CA PRO A 60 -15.27 14.44 1.69
C PRO A 60 -14.41 13.85 0.55
N GLN A 61 -13.15 14.29 0.44
CA GLN A 61 -12.22 13.82 -0.57
C GLN A 61 -11.64 12.46 -0.17
N MET A 62 -11.59 11.54 -1.12
CA MET A 62 -11.07 10.21 -0.87
C MET A 62 -9.54 10.17 -0.73
N TYR A 63 -8.84 11.02 -1.47
CA TYR A 63 -7.40 11.12 -1.37
C TYR A 63 -7.03 12.21 -0.37
N LEU A 64 -6.45 11.81 0.77
CA LEU A 64 -6.08 12.75 1.84
C LEU A 64 -4.69 13.38 1.65
N LYS A 65 -3.96 13.00 0.59
CA LYS A 65 -2.55 13.37 0.39
C LYS A 65 -1.74 12.90 1.60
N THR A 66 -0.74 13.67 2.03
CA THR A 66 0.08 13.36 3.20
C THR A 66 -0.71 13.64 4.48
N VAL A 67 -0.94 12.58 5.27
CA VAL A 67 -1.66 12.62 6.55
C VAL A 67 -0.72 12.64 7.75
N ASP A 68 0.47 12.06 7.61
CA ASP A 68 1.46 12.00 8.68
C ASP A 68 2.90 11.98 8.09
N LYS A 69 3.88 12.27 8.94
CA LYS A 69 5.30 12.20 8.61
C LYS A 69 6.11 11.71 9.81
N PHE A 70 6.87 10.64 9.59
CA PHE A 70 7.83 10.11 10.55
C PHE A 70 9.23 10.01 9.92
N ASN A 71 10.19 10.80 10.41
CA ASN A 71 11.54 10.92 9.83
C ASN A 71 11.51 11.24 8.31
N GLU A 72 12.13 10.41 7.47
CA GLU A 72 12.06 10.49 6.01
C GLU A 72 10.76 9.92 5.40
N TRP A 73 9.92 9.23 6.19
CA TRP A 73 8.72 8.57 5.72
C TRP A 73 7.52 9.51 5.71
N PHE A 74 6.98 9.73 4.52
CA PHE A 74 5.73 10.45 4.31
C PHE A 74 4.60 9.45 4.19
N VAL A 75 3.57 9.58 5.04
CA VAL A 75 2.40 8.71 5.01
C VAL A 75 1.31 9.41 4.22
N SER A 76 0.92 8.81 3.10
CA SER A 76 -0.24 9.28 2.33
C SER A 76 -1.39 8.29 2.41
N ALA A 77 -2.61 8.79 2.53
CA ALA A 77 -3.78 7.94 2.71
C ALA A 77 -4.86 8.17 1.65
N PHE A 78 -5.62 7.11 1.39
CA PHE A 78 -6.80 7.16 0.55
C PHE A 78 -7.92 6.34 1.18
N ILE A 79 -9.02 7.00 1.52
CA ILE A 79 -10.21 6.44 2.17
C ILE A 79 -11.36 6.49 1.22
N THR A 80 -12.30 5.55 1.28
CA THR A 80 -13.36 5.50 0.26
C THR A 80 -14.75 5.33 0.78
N ALA A 81 -15.72 5.36 -0.15
CA ALA A 81 -17.12 5.18 0.19
C ALA A 81 -17.40 3.83 0.89
N SER A 82 -16.52 2.84 0.72
CA SER A 82 -16.50 1.61 1.53
C SER A 82 -15.21 1.45 2.37
N ARG A 83 -14.48 2.56 2.57
CA ARG A 83 -13.14 2.69 3.20
C ARG A 83 -11.92 2.18 2.39
N ILE A 84 -12.03 1.83 1.08
CA ILE A 84 -10.91 1.42 0.16
C ILE A 84 -11.09 1.81 -1.34
N ARG A 85 -10.11 2.47 -2.01
CA ARG A 85 -9.97 2.71 -3.49
C ARG A 85 -8.58 3.30 -3.78
N PHE A 86 -7.88 2.75 -4.76
CA PHE A 86 -6.74 3.34 -5.48
C PHE A 86 -6.85 2.82 -6.92
N LEU A 87 -5.87 2.96 -7.82
CA LEU A 87 -5.88 2.23 -9.11
C LEU A 87 -5.98 0.70 -8.94
N MET A 88 -5.55 0.20 -7.78
CA MET A 88 -5.75 -1.16 -7.30
C MET A 88 -7.21 -1.50 -6.91
N TYR A 89 -8.11 -0.52 -6.89
CA TYR A 89 -9.50 -0.66 -6.49
C TYR A 89 -10.29 -1.55 -7.44
N GLU A 90 -10.21 -1.27 -8.74
CA GLU A 90 -10.95 -2.06 -9.72
C GLU A 90 -10.53 -3.53 -9.63
N MET A 91 -9.25 -3.77 -9.35
CA MET A 91 -8.73 -5.10 -9.12
C MET A 91 -9.20 -5.70 -7.78
N TYR A 92 -9.22 -4.91 -6.70
CA TYR A 92 -9.71 -5.34 -5.39
C TYR A 92 -11.21 -5.63 -5.41
N ILE A 93 -12.06 -4.79 -6.02
CA ILE A 93 -13.50 -5.09 -6.17
C ILE A 93 -13.67 -6.39 -6.96
N LYS A 94 -13.00 -6.53 -8.11
CA LYS A 94 -13.10 -7.75 -8.92
C LYS A 94 -12.70 -8.99 -8.11
N TYR A 95 -11.68 -8.88 -7.27
CA TYR A 95 -11.26 -9.93 -6.36
C TYR A 95 -12.27 -10.17 -5.23
N ALA A 96 -12.79 -9.10 -4.62
CA ALA A 96 -13.71 -9.15 -3.49
C ALA A 96 -15.13 -9.58 -3.86
N MET A 97 -15.52 -9.40 -5.13
CA MET A 97 -16.76 -9.89 -5.72
C MET A 97 -16.69 -11.37 -6.11
N ASN A 98 -15.53 -12.02 -5.93
CA ASN A 98 -15.44 -13.46 -6.06
C ASN A 98 -16.24 -14.12 -4.92
N PRO A 99 -17.27 -14.94 -5.21
CA PRO A 99 -18.09 -15.57 -4.17
C PRO A 99 -17.31 -16.52 -3.25
N PHE A 100 -16.10 -16.91 -3.64
CA PHE A 100 -15.17 -17.72 -2.82
C PHE A 100 -14.19 -16.89 -1.99
N TYR A 101 -14.20 -15.57 -2.13
CA TYR A 101 -13.40 -14.68 -1.30
C TYR A 101 -14.17 -14.32 -0.03
N VAL A 102 -13.48 -14.46 1.11
CA VAL A 102 -14.00 -14.02 2.40
C VAL A 102 -13.58 -12.56 2.58
N HIS A 103 -14.55 -11.65 2.73
CA HIS A 103 -14.25 -10.25 3.03
C HIS A 103 -13.34 -10.14 4.26
N ASP A 104 -12.44 -9.16 4.24
CA ASP A 104 -11.47 -8.91 5.33
C ASP A 104 -10.42 -10.03 5.53
N SER A 105 -10.36 -11.03 4.64
CA SER A 105 -9.27 -12.03 4.61
C SER A 105 -8.07 -11.56 3.77
N PRO A 106 -6.85 -12.06 4.01
CA PRO A 106 -5.67 -11.67 3.23
C PRO A 106 -5.83 -11.94 1.73
N ILE A 107 -5.46 -10.97 0.90
CA ILE A 107 -5.50 -11.11 -0.56
C ILE A 107 -4.39 -12.06 -1.00
N ARG A 108 -4.78 -13.25 -1.48
CA ARG A 108 -3.86 -14.26 -2.02
C ARG A 108 -4.19 -14.49 -3.49
N SER A 109 -3.49 -13.79 -4.38
CA SER A 109 -3.66 -13.94 -5.82
C SER A 109 -2.43 -13.48 -6.58
N VAL A 110 -1.80 -14.42 -7.28
CA VAL A 110 -0.63 -14.16 -8.14
C VAL A 110 -0.96 -13.12 -9.21
N SER A 111 -2.16 -13.21 -9.81
CA SER A 111 -2.61 -12.25 -10.82
C SER A 111 -2.82 -10.84 -10.26
N PHE A 112 -3.24 -10.74 -9.00
CA PHE A 112 -3.41 -9.47 -8.30
C PHE A 112 -2.05 -8.85 -8.02
N GLU A 113 -1.12 -9.62 -7.45
CA GLU A 113 0.26 -9.19 -7.17
C GLU A 113 0.99 -8.73 -8.44
N GLN A 114 0.92 -9.49 -9.53
CA GLN A 114 1.56 -9.14 -10.80
C GLN A 114 1.08 -7.79 -11.33
N LYS A 115 -0.24 -7.56 -11.33
CA LYS A 115 -0.83 -6.30 -11.77
C LYS A 115 -0.46 -5.15 -10.82
N ALA A 116 -0.40 -5.40 -9.52
CA ALA A 116 0.04 -4.43 -8.52
C ALA A 116 1.48 -3.96 -8.80
N VAL A 117 2.37 -4.91 -9.08
CA VAL A 117 3.76 -4.62 -9.46
C VAL A 117 3.82 -3.76 -10.74
N ILE A 118 3.04 -4.11 -11.77
CA ILE A 118 2.99 -3.36 -13.04
C ILE A 118 2.53 -1.91 -12.79
N HIS A 119 1.46 -1.72 -12.02
CA HIS A 119 0.94 -0.39 -11.73
C HIS A 119 1.88 0.42 -10.83
N GLY A 120 2.47 -0.19 -9.79
CA GLY A 120 3.44 0.45 -8.93
C GLY A 120 4.64 0.97 -9.72
N ARG A 121 5.18 0.16 -10.64
CA ARG A 121 6.25 0.60 -11.55
C ARG A 121 5.85 1.81 -12.40
N ARG A 122 4.64 1.80 -12.96
CA ARG A 122 4.16 2.86 -13.85
C ARG A 122 3.95 4.20 -13.13
N PHE A 123 3.46 4.18 -11.89
CA PHE A 123 3.00 5.39 -11.21
C PHE A 123 3.93 5.89 -10.09
N LEU A 124 4.81 5.05 -9.55
CA LEU A 124 5.72 5.43 -8.46
C LEU A 124 7.09 5.91 -8.96
N GLY A 125 7.29 5.99 -10.29
CA GLY A 125 8.53 6.47 -10.89
C GLY A 125 9.74 5.55 -10.68
N ILE A 126 9.49 4.24 -10.51
CA ILE A 126 10.54 3.23 -10.33
C ILE A 126 11.00 2.79 -11.72
N GLU A 127 12.09 3.36 -12.21
CA GLU A 127 12.65 3.02 -13.52
C GLU A 127 13.24 1.59 -13.56
N GLN A 128 13.30 1.03 -14.78
CA GLN A 128 13.68 -0.35 -15.08
C GLN A 128 15.00 -0.77 -14.42
N THR A 129 14.96 -1.71 -13.48
CA THR A 129 16.11 -2.59 -13.28
C THR A 129 16.06 -3.63 -14.40
N ASN A 130 16.81 -3.39 -15.47
CA ASN A 130 17.19 -4.45 -16.40
C ASN A 130 17.97 -5.49 -15.60
N ILE A 131 17.32 -6.62 -15.31
CA ILE A 131 18.02 -7.82 -14.88
C ILE A 131 18.52 -8.46 -16.18
N LEU A 132 19.81 -8.28 -16.47
CA LEU A 132 20.57 -9.16 -17.36
C LEU A 132 20.74 -10.52 -16.68
#